data_AF-A0A533RXC1-F1
#
_entry.id   AF-A0A533RXC1-F1
#
_cell.length_a   1.000
_cell.length_b   1.000
_cell.length_c   1.000
_cell.angle_alpha   90.00
_cell.angle_beta   90.00
_cell.angle_gamma   90.00
#
_symmetry.space_group_name_H-M   'P 1'
#
loop_
_entity.id
_entity.type
_entity.pdbx_description
1 polymer ?
#
loop_
_entity_poly.entity_id
_entity_poly.type
_entity_poly.pdbx_seq_one_letter_code
_entity_poly.pdbx_strand_id
1 'polypeptide(L)'
;VASNLIGQPFSDPQYFWGRLSSTGGESYNASASGGSNYSVLNEALLKQVRERIDALHAVDPGNTLPIPVDLVTASASGLDPHISPSSAYYQISRIARLRNLPEEQVRTLVDNNIEEPFLGMIGQPRVNVLKLNLALESLQ
;
A
#
# COMPACT_ATOMS: atom_id res chain seq x y z
N VAL A 1 17.36 0.64 12.33
CA VAL A 1 16.28 1.27 13.12
C VAL A 1 15.40 2.05 12.15
N ALA A 2 14.20 1.56 11.82
CA ALA A 2 13.33 2.14 10.80
C ALA A 2 12.20 2.97 11.44
N SER A 3 11.87 4.13 10.84
CA SER A 3 10.91 5.10 11.37
C SER A 3 9.47 4.76 10.95
N ASN A 4 8.53 4.79 11.90
CA ASN A 4 7.09 4.54 11.70
C ASN A 4 6.34 5.61 10.88
N LEU A 5 7.04 6.64 10.41
CA LEU A 5 6.45 7.83 9.77
C LEU A 5 6.78 7.95 8.27
N ILE A 6 7.58 7.04 7.72
CA ILE A 6 8.02 7.05 6.31
C ILE A 6 7.68 5.69 5.73
N GLY A 7 6.82 5.64 4.69
CA GLY A 7 6.63 4.40 3.94
C GLY A 7 7.95 3.95 3.31
N GLN A 8 8.10 2.67 2.98
CA GLN A 8 9.30 2.15 2.32
C GLN A 8 8.92 1.62 0.95
N PRO A 9 9.84 1.62 -0.03
CA PRO A 9 9.59 0.97 -1.32
C PRO A 9 9.55 -0.55 -1.10
N PHE A 10 8.38 -1.07 -0.75
CA PHE A 10 8.11 -2.50 -0.80
C PHE A 10 7.85 -2.89 -2.26
N SER A 11 8.91 -3.29 -2.96
CA SER A 11 8.84 -3.84 -4.32
C SER A 11 8.72 -5.37 -4.32
N ASP A 12 9.03 -6.02 -3.20
CA ASP A 12 8.94 -7.46 -3.06
C ASP A 12 7.46 -7.91 -2.96
N PRO A 13 7.00 -8.81 -3.86
CA PRO A 13 5.63 -9.29 -3.89
C PRO A 13 5.13 -9.98 -2.61
N GLN A 14 6.03 -10.48 -1.75
CA GLN A 14 5.67 -11.17 -0.51
C GLN A 14 5.23 -10.24 0.63
N TYR A 15 5.32 -8.92 0.44
CA TYR A 15 4.91 -7.90 1.41
C TYR A 15 3.67 -7.14 0.95
N PHE A 16 3.01 -6.44 1.88
CA PHE A 16 2.01 -5.44 1.55
C PHE A 16 2.66 -4.24 0.89
N TRP A 17 2.12 -3.83 -0.24
CA TRP A 17 2.52 -2.65 -0.96
C TRP A 17 1.67 -1.47 -0.52
N GLY A 18 2.35 -0.34 -0.25
CA GLY A 18 1.71 0.92 0.04
C GLY A 18 1.28 1.68 -1.21
N ARG A 19 0.92 2.95 -0.99
CA ARG A 19 0.61 3.89 -2.07
C ARG A 19 1.86 4.19 -2.91
N LEU A 20 1.68 4.73 -4.10
CA LEU A 20 2.81 5.27 -4.86
C LEU A 20 3.41 6.47 -4.11
N SER A 21 4.74 6.54 -4.04
CA SER A 21 5.46 7.72 -3.56
C SER A 21 5.74 8.65 -4.75
N SER A 22 5.57 9.96 -4.56
CA SER A 22 5.92 11.00 -5.55
C SER A 22 7.13 11.85 -5.15
N THR A 23 7.90 11.42 -4.15
CA THR A 23 9.18 12.06 -3.82
C THR A 23 10.11 11.98 -5.04
N GLY A 24 10.57 13.13 -5.56
CA GLY A 24 11.49 13.15 -6.70
C GLY A 24 12.76 12.34 -6.40
N GLY A 25 13.13 11.42 -7.30
CA GLY A 25 14.24 10.48 -7.11
C GLY A 25 13.79 9.12 -6.54
N GLU A 26 14.50 8.62 -5.52
CA GLU A 26 14.16 7.40 -4.78
C GLU A 26 12.75 7.50 -4.18
N SER A 27 11.95 6.42 -4.27
CA SER A 27 10.64 6.36 -3.60
C SER A 27 10.79 6.46 -2.08
N TYR A 28 9.94 7.25 -1.44
CA TYR A 28 9.95 7.54 0.00
C TYR A 28 11.20 8.26 0.52
N ASN A 29 11.76 9.14 -0.31
CA ASN A 29 12.86 9.99 0.12
C ASN A 29 12.36 11.05 1.12
N ALA A 30 12.67 10.87 2.41
CA ALA A 30 12.32 11.80 3.48
C ALA A 30 12.91 13.21 3.29
N SER A 31 13.97 13.35 2.50
CA SER A 31 14.61 14.62 2.16
C SER A 31 13.94 15.35 0.99
N ALA A 32 13.00 14.70 0.30
CA ALA A 32 12.26 15.23 -0.84
C ALA A 32 10.75 15.03 -0.64
N SER A 33 10.20 15.59 0.45
CA SER A 33 8.76 15.60 0.69
C SER A 33 8.04 16.36 -0.43
N GLY A 34 7.21 15.67 -1.19
CA GLY A 34 6.46 16.21 -2.32
C GLY A 34 5.40 15.24 -2.80
N GLY A 35 4.16 15.72 -2.90
CA GLY A 35 3.10 15.02 -3.62
C GLY A 35 3.30 15.14 -5.13
N SER A 36 2.60 14.31 -5.91
CA SER A 36 2.49 14.55 -7.34
C SER A 36 1.68 15.84 -7.55
N ASN A 37 2.36 16.94 -7.92
CA ASN A 37 1.69 18.17 -8.34
C ASN A 37 1.12 18.06 -9.78
N TYR A 38 0.82 16.85 -10.22
CA TYR A 38 0.26 16.59 -11.54
C TYR A 38 -1.24 16.85 -11.53
N SER A 39 -1.70 17.66 -12.48
CA SER A 39 -3.13 17.79 -12.76
C SER A 39 -3.73 16.45 -13.18
N VAL A 40 -5.04 16.25 -12.95
CA VAL A 40 -5.79 15.03 -13.33
C VAL A 40 -5.64 14.69 -14.83
N LEU A 41 -5.43 15.71 -15.67
CA LEU A 41 -5.24 15.58 -17.13
C LEU A 41 -3.78 15.35 -17.55
N ASN A 42 -2.85 15.19 -16.61
CA ASN A 42 -1.45 15.03 -16.93
C ASN A 42 -1.14 13.60 -17.42
N GLU A 43 -0.54 13.49 -18.60
CA GLU A 43 -0.20 12.20 -19.20
C GLU A 43 0.80 11.37 -18.37
N ALA A 44 1.70 12.02 -17.61
CA ALA A 44 2.64 11.33 -16.74
C ALA A 44 1.93 10.67 -15.54
N LEU A 45 0.88 11.31 -15.00
CA LEU A 45 0.03 10.69 -13.96
C LEU A 45 -0.70 9.46 -14.52
N LEU A 46 -1.30 9.58 -15.70
CA LEU A 46 -1.94 8.43 -16.37
C LEU A 46 -0.97 7.30 -16.65
N LYS A 47 0.27 7.62 -17.05
CA LYS A 47 1.34 6.63 -17.26
C LYS A 47 1.68 5.90 -15.97
N GLN A 48 1.90 6.63 -14.87
CA GLN A 48 2.20 6.04 -13.56
C GLN A 48 1.09 5.13 -13.05
N VAL A 49 -0.17 5.55 -13.21
CA VAL A 49 -1.35 4.74 -12.86
C VAL A 49 -1.35 3.43 -13.67
N ARG A 50 -1.13 3.50 -14.98
CA ARG A 50 -1.09 2.31 -15.86
C ARG A 50 0.05 1.37 -15.48
N GLU A 51 1.26 1.89 -15.32
CA GLU A 51 2.43 1.10 -14.91
C GLU A 51 2.19 0.40 -13.56
N ARG A 52 1.49 1.07 -12.64
CA ARG A 52 1.15 0.50 -11.34
C ARG A 52 0.08 -0.59 -11.45
N ILE A 53 -0.93 -0.40 -12.29
CA ILE A 53 -1.93 -1.43 -12.59
C ILE A 53 -1.25 -2.66 -13.20
N ASP A 54 -0.39 -2.46 -14.19
CA ASP A 54 0.35 -3.54 -14.85
C ASP A 54 1.23 -4.30 -13.85
N ALA A 55 1.93 -3.58 -12.95
CA ALA A 55 2.72 -4.20 -11.89
C ALA A 55 1.87 -5.01 -10.91
N LEU A 56 0.68 -4.53 -10.52
CA LEU A 56 -0.24 -5.26 -9.64
C LEU A 56 -0.75 -6.54 -10.30
N HIS A 57 -1.13 -6.49 -11.58
CA HIS A 57 -1.55 -7.68 -12.32
C HIS A 57 -0.40 -8.66 -12.57
N ALA A 58 0.83 -8.18 -12.81
CA ALA A 58 1.98 -9.04 -13.06
C ALA A 58 2.32 -9.93 -11.86
N VAL A 59 2.20 -9.40 -10.64
CA VAL A 59 2.50 -10.14 -9.40
C VAL A 59 1.31 -10.96 -8.88
N ASP A 60 0.09 -10.63 -9.32
CA ASP A 60 -1.13 -11.33 -8.93
C ASP A 60 -2.14 -11.50 -10.10
N PRO A 61 -1.78 -12.28 -11.14
CA PRO A 61 -2.57 -12.35 -12.38
C PRO A 61 -3.92 -13.05 -12.22
N GLY A 62 -4.14 -13.76 -11.11
CA GLY A 62 -5.41 -14.42 -10.80
C GLY A 62 -6.40 -13.52 -10.04
N ASN A 63 -5.99 -12.32 -9.66
CA ASN A 63 -6.82 -11.40 -8.90
C ASN A 63 -7.81 -10.68 -9.81
N THR A 64 -9.10 -10.86 -9.52
CA THR A 64 -10.22 -10.28 -10.28
C THR A 64 -10.93 -9.18 -9.51
N LEU A 65 -10.45 -8.83 -8.32
CA LEU A 65 -11.01 -7.78 -7.51
C LEU A 65 -10.81 -6.41 -8.19
N PRO A 66 -11.73 -5.45 -7.99
CA PRO A 66 -11.51 -4.09 -8.46
C PRO A 66 -10.29 -3.49 -7.73
N ILE A 67 -9.34 -2.94 -8.49
CA ILE A 67 -8.14 -2.32 -7.92
C ILE A 67 -8.53 -1.06 -7.14
N PRO A 68 -8.24 -1.00 -5.83
CA PRO A 68 -8.50 0.19 -5.02
C PRO A 68 -7.68 1.40 -5.48
N VAL A 69 -8.31 2.58 -5.48
CA VAL A 69 -7.73 3.82 -6.01
C VAL A 69 -6.44 4.24 -5.30
N ASP A 70 -6.32 3.97 -4.00
CA ASP A 70 -5.16 4.29 -3.18
C ASP A 70 -3.91 3.44 -3.50
N LEU A 71 -4.05 2.25 -4.12
CA LEU A 71 -2.90 1.47 -4.59
C LEU A 71 -2.30 1.98 -5.91
N VAL A 72 -3.09 2.72 -6.69
CA VAL A 72 -2.70 3.22 -8.02
C VAL A 72 -2.48 4.73 -8.04
N THR A 73 -2.90 5.45 -7.01
CA THR A 73 -2.67 6.90 -6.87
C THR A 73 -1.58 7.18 -5.84
N ALA A 74 -0.74 8.15 -6.15
CA ALA A 74 0.25 8.63 -5.19
C ALA A 74 -0.42 9.45 -4.09
N SER A 75 0.15 9.39 -2.88
CA SER A 75 -0.32 10.25 -1.80
C SER A 75 0.11 11.70 -2.00
N ALA A 76 -0.75 12.65 -1.59
CA ALA A 76 -0.47 14.09 -1.64
C ALA A 76 0.77 14.50 -0.84
N SER A 77 1.23 13.68 0.13
CA SER A 77 2.48 13.90 0.87
C SER A 77 3.69 13.19 0.27
N GLY A 78 3.49 12.20 -0.60
CA GLY A 78 4.53 11.27 -1.05
C GLY A 78 5.08 10.32 0.02
N LEU A 79 4.66 10.45 1.29
CA LEU A 79 5.22 9.73 2.43
C LEU A 79 4.17 8.99 3.28
N ASP A 80 2.91 9.02 2.88
CA ASP A 80 1.80 8.43 3.62
C ASP A 80 2.03 6.93 3.85
N PRO A 81 2.19 6.51 5.12
CA PRO A 81 2.43 5.11 5.44
C PRO A 81 1.14 4.28 5.44
N HIS A 82 -0.02 4.90 5.15
CA HIS A 82 -1.31 4.23 5.23
C HIS A 82 -1.90 3.88 3.86
N ILE A 83 -2.64 2.78 3.86
CA ILE A 83 -3.57 2.37 2.81
C ILE A 83 -4.96 2.12 3.42
N SER A 84 -5.98 2.09 2.59
CA SER A 84 -7.32 1.65 3.01
C SER A 84 -7.32 0.15 3.37
N PRO A 85 -8.25 -0.32 4.22
CA PRO A 85 -8.47 -1.75 4.43
C PRO A 85 -8.74 -2.51 3.13
N SER A 86 -9.50 -1.93 2.19
CA SER A 86 -9.72 -2.54 0.87
C SER A 86 -8.43 -2.81 0.11
N SER A 87 -7.43 -1.93 0.21
CA SER A 87 -6.10 -2.12 -0.39
C SER A 87 -5.27 -3.17 0.29
N ALA A 88 -5.41 -3.33 1.60
CA ALA A 88 -4.79 -4.44 2.31
C ALA A 88 -5.45 -5.76 1.90
N TYR A 89 -6.79 -5.82 1.87
CA TYR A 89 -7.54 -7.00 1.47
C TYR A 89 -7.28 -7.43 0.03
N TYR A 90 -7.13 -6.48 -0.90
CA TYR A 90 -6.81 -6.75 -2.30
C TYR A 90 -5.54 -7.62 -2.45
N GLN A 91 -4.57 -7.46 -1.54
CA GLN A 91 -3.25 -8.10 -1.64
C GLN A 91 -3.15 -9.45 -0.91
N ILE A 92 -4.20 -9.89 -0.20
CA ILE A 92 -4.17 -11.07 0.67
C ILE A 92 -3.79 -12.34 -0.10
N SER A 93 -4.50 -12.66 -1.18
CA SER A 93 -4.28 -13.92 -1.91
C SER A 93 -2.86 -14.02 -2.44
N ARG A 94 -2.31 -12.93 -2.98
CA ARG A 94 -0.90 -12.86 -3.40
C ARG A 94 0.05 -13.20 -2.25
N ILE A 95 -0.09 -12.51 -1.13
CA ILE A 95 0.83 -12.62 0.01
C ILE A 95 0.73 -14.00 0.67
N ALA A 96 -0.50 -14.48 0.90
CA ALA A 96 -0.76 -15.81 1.46
C ALA A 96 -0.08 -16.90 0.61
N ARG A 97 -0.24 -16.84 -0.71
CA ARG A 97 0.39 -17.77 -1.66
C ARG A 97 1.92 -17.72 -1.60
N LEU A 98 2.52 -16.53 -1.60
CA LEU A 98 3.99 -16.38 -1.64
C LEU A 98 4.66 -16.71 -0.31
N ARG A 99 3.96 -16.52 0.81
CA ARG A 99 4.47 -16.82 2.16
C ARG A 99 4.05 -18.19 2.69
N ASN A 100 3.27 -18.95 1.89
CA ASN A 100 2.71 -20.24 2.27
C ASN A 100 1.90 -20.19 3.59
N LEU A 101 1.09 -19.13 3.73
CA LEU A 101 0.20 -18.91 4.88
C LEU A 101 -1.27 -19.12 4.46
N PRO A 102 -2.15 -19.57 5.37
CA PRO A 102 -3.60 -19.54 5.14
C PRO A 102 -4.09 -18.11 4.91
N GLU A 103 -4.95 -17.89 3.91
CA GLU A 103 -5.51 -16.56 3.64
C GLU A 103 -6.25 -15.97 4.85
N GLU A 104 -6.92 -16.81 5.64
CA GLU A 104 -7.62 -16.40 6.86
C GLU A 104 -6.67 -15.82 7.92
N GLN A 105 -5.45 -16.37 8.01
CA GLN A 105 -4.43 -15.86 8.93
C GLN A 105 -3.95 -14.46 8.50
N VAL A 106 -3.73 -14.27 7.20
CA VAL A 106 -3.35 -12.97 6.63
C VAL A 106 -4.51 -11.97 6.75
N ARG A 107 -5.76 -12.40 6.58
CA ARG A 107 -6.95 -11.57 6.82
C ARG A 107 -7.04 -11.10 8.26
N THR A 108 -6.89 -12.02 9.21
CA THR A 108 -6.89 -11.71 10.64
C THR A 108 -5.78 -10.72 11.00
N LEU A 109 -4.60 -10.87 10.39
CA LEU A 109 -3.50 -9.93 10.53
C LEU A 109 -3.90 -8.51 10.07
N VAL A 110 -4.54 -8.39 8.91
CA VAL A 110 -5.05 -7.11 8.41
C VAL A 110 -6.06 -6.53 9.38
N ASP A 111 -7.05 -7.30 9.80
CA ASP A 111 -8.13 -6.86 10.70
C ASP A 111 -7.58 -6.30 12.02
N ASN A 112 -6.57 -6.97 12.59
CA ASN A 112 -5.92 -6.54 13.83
C ASN A 112 -5.05 -5.26 13.68
N ASN A 113 -4.75 -4.85 12.45
CA ASN A 113 -3.94 -3.66 12.15
C ASN A 113 -4.76 -2.52 11.53
N ILE A 114 -6.09 -2.64 11.50
CA ILE A 114 -6.98 -1.54 11.12
C ILE A 114 -6.98 -0.51 12.26
N GLU A 115 -6.54 0.71 11.94
CA GLU A 115 -6.68 1.88 12.80
C GLU A 115 -8.05 2.52 12.53
N GLU A 116 -8.95 2.40 13.51
CA GLU A 116 -10.29 2.96 13.45
C GLU A 116 -10.28 4.51 13.56
N PRO A 117 -11.28 5.20 12.96
CA PRO A 117 -11.44 6.65 13.10
C PRO A 117 -11.57 7.08 14.56
N PHE A 118 -11.09 8.29 14.87
CA PHE A 118 -11.26 8.85 16.21
C PHE A 118 -12.75 9.05 16.50
N LEU A 119 -13.23 8.39 17.56
CA LEU A 119 -14.63 8.38 17.99
C LEU A 119 -15.64 7.89 16.92
N GLY A 120 -15.18 7.13 15.90
CA GLY A 120 -16.03 6.64 14.81
C GLY A 120 -16.59 7.73 13.88
N MET A 121 -16.16 8.99 14.06
CA MET A 121 -16.70 10.14 13.32
C MET A 121 -15.62 10.97 12.61
N ILE A 122 -14.36 10.88 13.02
CA ILE A 122 -13.26 11.70 12.45
C ILE A 122 -12.19 10.79 11.84
N GLY A 123 -12.18 10.72 10.51
CA GLY A 123 -11.20 9.97 9.70
C GLY A 123 -11.81 8.80 8.92
N GLN A 124 -11.00 8.17 8.08
CA GLN A 124 -11.33 6.91 7.39
C GLN A 124 -10.53 5.77 8.03
N PRO A 125 -11.08 4.54 8.11
CA PRO A 125 -10.32 3.36 8.51
C PRO A 125 -9.07 3.23 7.65
N ARG A 126 -7.94 2.96 8.28
CA ARG A 126 -6.63 2.95 7.61
C ARG A 126 -5.73 1.88 8.18
N VAL A 127 -4.78 1.41 7.38
CA VAL A 127 -3.82 0.39 7.77
C VAL A 127 -2.43 0.91 7.51
N ASN A 128 -1.58 0.91 8.53
CA ASN A 128 -0.18 1.31 8.40
C ASN A 128 0.63 0.16 7.79
N VAL A 129 1.17 0.37 6.59
CA VAL A 129 1.84 -0.67 5.79
C VAL A 129 3.11 -1.18 6.46
N LEU A 130 3.89 -0.30 7.10
CA LEU A 130 5.10 -0.73 7.79
C LEU A 130 4.77 -1.60 8.99
N LYS A 131 3.83 -1.17 9.84
CA LYS A 131 3.37 -1.98 11.00
C LYS A 131 2.82 -3.33 10.53
N LEU A 132 2.02 -3.33 9.47
CA LEU A 132 1.45 -4.54 8.90
C LEU A 132 2.53 -5.50 8.39
N ASN A 133 3.54 -5.00 7.68
CA ASN A 133 4.66 -5.83 7.19
C ASN A 133 5.53 -6.35 8.34
N LEU A 134 5.76 -5.57 9.39
CA LEU A 134 6.46 -6.05 10.59
C LEU A 134 5.67 -7.15 11.31
N ALA A 135 4.34 -7.00 11.40
CA ALA A 135 3.47 -8.01 11.98
C ALA A 135 3.42 -9.28 11.10
N LEU A 136 3.46 -9.14 9.77
CA LEU A 136 3.54 -10.26 8.83
C LEU A 136 4.84 -11.08 9.02
N GLU A 137 5.97 -10.41 9.25
CA GLU A 137 7.23 -11.08 9.56
C GLU A 137 7.16 -11.91 10.85
N SER A 138 6.36 -11.48 11.84
CA SER A 138 6.21 -12.21 13.10
C SER A 138 5.32 -13.45 13.03
N LEU A 139 4.65 -13.71 11.89
CA LEU A 139 3.83 -14.90 11.66
C LEU A 139 4.62 -16.09 11.10
N GLN A 140 5.89 -15.89 10.73
CA GLN A 140 6.82 -16.94 10.30
C GLN A 140 7.82 -17.27 11.40
#